data_AF-A0A136KJI7-F1
#
_entry.id   AF-A0A136KJI7-F1
#
_cell.length_a   1.000
_cell.length_b   1.000
_cell.length_c   1.000
_cell.angle_alpha   90.00
_cell.angle_beta   90.00
_cell.angle_gamma   90.00
#
_symmetry.space_group_name_H-M   'P 1'
#
loop_
_entity.id
_entity.type
_entity.pdbx_description
1 polymer ?
#
loop_
_entity_poly.entity_id
_entity_poly.type
_entity_poly.pdbx_seq_one_letter_code
_entity_poly.pdbx_strand_id
1 'polypeptide(L)'
;MFLKYKKYLTNFFYFAAGLSLLVSIVLVVWLLQKTDGNILGLHWCNGISPCTEGPQPPVTVTAFIRIVDVKFTVYPEKREPAIGNWATIADVRLQDCNNSNNFTYNAIVTNSIGKGTVVIPSSNPLPEGDYRFFIRGFSHLNEEFNCYTLDTIGPDIDLTLEGKELLAGEVSNSYDNYVNSLDMSVLIGKLFTNDYKSDLNQDTLVNGLDFGNQIYNLFKNGD
;
A
#
# COMPACT_ATOMS: atom_id res chain seq x y z
N MET A 1 28.51 -55.26 -43.32
CA MET A 1 27.26 -54.56 -43.72
C MET A 1 26.97 -53.26 -42.95
N PHE A 2 27.79 -52.87 -41.95
CA PHE A 2 27.54 -51.67 -41.11
C PHE A 2 28.18 -50.35 -41.60
N LEU A 3 29.11 -50.39 -42.56
CA LEU A 3 29.83 -49.19 -43.02
C LEU A 3 29.05 -48.34 -44.04
N LYS A 4 28.02 -48.90 -44.70
CA LYS A 4 27.24 -48.15 -45.71
C LYS A 4 26.20 -47.20 -45.09
N TYR A 5 25.71 -47.47 -43.88
CA TYR A 5 24.68 -46.65 -43.23
C TYR A 5 25.21 -45.33 -42.64
N LYS A 6 26.48 -45.29 -42.23
CA LYS A 6 27.08 -44.12 -41.57
C LYS A 6 27.21 -42.90 -42.49
N LYS A 7 27.37 -43.14 -43.80
CA LYS A 7 27.52 -42.08 -44.82
C LYS A 7 26.19 -41.39 -45.18
N TYR A 8 25.07 -42.11 -45.08
CA TYR A 8 23.75 -41.52 -45.33
C TYR A 8 23.29 -40.65 -44.16
N LEU A 9 23.59 -41.04 -42.92
CA LEU A 9 23.22 -40.23 -41.74
C LEU A 9 23.94 -38.88 -41.70
N THR A 10 25.23 -38.84 -42.06
CA THR A 10 26.00 -37.57 -42.04
C THR A 10 25.49 -36.60 -43.11
N ASN A 11 25.19 -37.07 -44.31
CA ASN A 11 24.63 -36.23 -45.37
C ASN A 11 23.24 -35.68 -45.02
N PHE A 12 22.43 -36.45 -44.28
CA PHE A 12 21.11 -35.98 -43.83
C PHE A 12 21.21 -34.85 -42.80
N PHE A 13 22.18 -34.92 -41.88
CA PHE A 13 22.42 -33.85 -40.90
C PHE A 13 22.91 -32.54 -41.53
N TYR A 14 23.80 -32.61 -42.53
CA TYR A 14 24.24 -31.41 -43.26
C TYR A 14 23.10 -30.76 -44.05
N PHE A 15 22.19 -31.57 -44.62
CA PHE A 15 21.03 -31.05 -45.34
C PHE A 15 20.02 -30.38 -44.39
N ALA A 16 19.75 -30.99 -43.23
CA ALA A 16 18.84 -30.44 -42.22
C ALA A 16 19.38 -29.13 -41.60
N ALA A 17 20.69 -29.05 -41.34
CA ALA A 17 21.32 -27.84 -40.83
C ALA A 17 21.37 -26.70 -41.86
N GLY A 18 21.59 -27.04 -43.15
CA GLY A 18 21.52 -26.06 -44.24
C GLY A 18 20.12 -25.49 -44.43
N LEU A 19 19.09 -26.33 -44.31
CA LEU A 19 17.69 -25.91 -44.44
C LEU A 19 17.25 -24.99 -43.28
N SER A 20 17.68 -25.27 -42.05
CA SER A 20 17.33 -24.41 -40.90
C SER A 20 17.99 -23.03 -40.97
N LEU A 21 19.23 -22.95 -41.48
CA LEU A 21 19.92 -21.68 -41.69
C LEU A 21 19.22 -20.83 -42.78
N LEU A 22 18.80 -21.46 -43.88
CA LEU A 22 18.08 -20.78 -44.96
C LEU A 22 16.71 -20.25 -44.49
N VAL A 23 15.95 -21.04 -43.72
CA VAL A 23 14.67 -20.60 -43.14
C VAL A 23 14.88 -19.44 -42.17
N SER A 24 15.94 -19.45 -41.37
CA SER A 24 16.26 -18.38 -40.42
C SER A 24 16.61 -17.06 -41.12
N ILE A 25 17.39 -17.13 -42.22
CA ILE A 25 17.76 -15.94 -43.00
C ILE A 25 16.54 -15.34 -43.69
N VAL A 26 15.66 -16.17 -44.27
CA VAL A 26 14.43 -15.69 -44.93
C VAL A 26 13.47 -15.07 -43.91
N LEU A 27 13.35 -15.64 -42.69
CA LEU A 27 12.50 -15.07 -41.65
C LEU A 27 13.02 -13.70 -41.17
N VAL A 28 14.34 -13.54 -41.03
CA VAL A 28 14.95 -12.26 -40.63
C VAL A 28 14.77 -11.21 -41.73
N VAL A 29 14.94 -11.57 -43.01
CA VAL A 29 14.71 -10.64 -44.13
C VAL A 29 13.23 -10.25 -44.22
N TRP A 30 12.31 -11.17 -43.95
CA TRP A 30 10.87 -10.89 -43.97
C TRP A 30 10.43 -10.04 -42.78
N LEU A 31 10.98 -10.27 -41.57
CA LEU A 31 10.74 -9.44 -40.38
C LEU A 31 11.33 -8.02 -40.50
N LEU A 32 12.38 -7.84 -41.32
CA LEU A 32 12.99 -6.54 -41.57
C LEU A 32 12.30 -5.73 -42.68
N GLN A 33 11.40 -6.34 -43.47
CA GLN A 33 10.57 -5.64 -44.44
C GLN A 33 9.24 -5.22 -43.79
N LYS A 34 9.28 -4.16 -42.97
CA LYS A 34 8.07 -3.37 -42.71
C LYS A 34 7.62 -2.72 -44.01
N THR A 35 6.32 -2.78 -44.30
CA THR A 35 5.66 -2.25 -45.51
C THR A 35 5.76 -0.73 -45.70
N ASP A 36 6.40 -0.03 -44.76
CA ASP A 36 6.33 1.42 -44.67
C ASP A 36 7.68 2.08 -45.03
N GLY A 37 8.63 1.33 -45.60
CA GLY A 37 9.86 1.88 -46.18
C GLY A 37 10.90 2.41 -45.20
N ASN A 38 10.73 2.21 -43.88
CA ASN A 38 11.68 2.69 -42.87
C ASN A 38 12.63 1.58 -42.41
N ILE A 39 13.90 1.68 -42.83
CA ILE A 39 15.01 0.86 -42.34
C ILE A 39 15.86 1.75 -41.40
N LEU A 40 16.06 1.30 -40.15
CA LEU A 40 17.01 1.88 -39.17
C LEU A 40 16.76 3.32 -38.70
N GLY A 41 15.52 3.83 -38.73
CA GLY A 41 15.19 5.12 -38.11
C GLY A 41 15.88 6.35 -38.74
N LEU A 42 16.55 6.18 -39.88
CA LEU A 42 17.15 7.26 -40.65
C LEU A 42 16.16 7.66 -41.74
N HIS A 43 15.47 8.77 -41.52
CA HIS A 43 14.65 9.41 -42.54
C HIS A 43 15.59 9.99 -43.61
N TRP A 44 15.71 9.33 -44.76
CA TRP A 44 16.43 9.88 -45.90
C TRP A 44 15.56 10.97 -46.54
N CYS A 45 15.89 12.23 -46.29
CA CYS A 45 15.39 13.34 -47.11
C CYS A 45 16.08 13.25 -48.48
N ASN A 46 15.31 13.40 -49.57
CA ASN A 46 15.77 13.32 -50.96
C ASN A 46 16.77 14.43 -51.33
N GLY A 47 17.99 14.40 -50.80
CA GLY A 47 19.14 15.16 -51.30
C GLY A 47 19.14 16.67 -51.07
N ILE A 48 18.28 17.21 -50.20
CA ILE A 48 18.30 18.64 -49.82
C ILE A 48 18.40 18.76 -48.30
N SER A 49 19.58 19.18 -47.84
CA SER A 49 19.87 19.53 -46.45
C SER A 49 19.73 21.04 -46.24
N PRO A 50 19.22 21.52 -45.10
CA PRO A 50 18.70 20.76 -43.95
C PRO A 50 17.20 20.49 -44.07
N CYS A 51 16.75 19.32 -43.62
CA CYS A 51 15.32 19.04 -43.46
C CYS A 51 14.82 19.93 -42.31
N THR A 52 13.96 20.89 -42.61
CA THR A 52 13.19 21.59 -41.59
C THR A 52 12.32 20.53 -40.90
N GLU A 53 12.66 20.17 -39.67
CA GLU A 53 11.76 19.34 -38.86
C GLU A 53 10.41 20.06 -38.82
N GLY A 54 9.39 19.43 -39.38
CA GLY A 54 8.02 19.92 -39.24
C GLY A 54 7.72 20.11 -37.75
N PRO A 55 6.85 21.07 -37.38
CA PRO A 55 6.56 21.34 -35.98
C PRO A 55 6.21 20.03 -35.28
N GLN A 56 7.06 19.61 -34.33
CA GLN A 56 6.79 18.40 -33.57
C GLN A 56 5.43 18.57 -32.89
N PRO A 57 4.56 17.54 -32.91
CA PRO A 57 3.27 17.64 -32.23
C PRO A 57 3.52 18.02 -30.77
N PRO A 58 2.74 18.96 -30.20
CA PRO A 58 2.94 19.39 -28.83
C PRO A 58 2.89 18.17 -27.91
N VAL A 59 3.97 17.95 -27.15
CA VAL A 59 3.99 16.95 -26.10
C VAL A 59 3.13 17.48 -24.96
N THR A 60 1.90 17.00 -24.87
CA THR A 60 1.00 17.33 -23.77
C THR A 60 1.46 16.57 -22.53
N VAL A 61 2.15 17.24 -21.62
CA VAL A 61 2.42 16.72 -20.27
C VAL A 61 1.17 16.97 -19.43
N THR A 62 0.33 15.95 -19.26
CA THR A 62 -0.77 15.99 -18.30
C THR A 62 -0.20 15.75 -16.90
N ALA A 63 -0.06 16.83 -16.12
CA ALA A 63 0.16 16.72 -14.69
C ALA A 63 -1.18 16.32 -14.03
N PHE A 64 -1.25 15.10 -13.50
CA PHE A 64 -2.40 14.67 -12.70
C PHE A 64 -2.17 15.07 -11.25
N ILE A 65 -2.97 16.00 -10.74
CA ILE A 65 -3.04 16.32 -9.31
C ILE A 65 -3.86 15.20 -8.65
N ARG A 66 -3.35 14.64 -7.55
CA ARG A 66 -4.02 13.58 -6.78
C ARG A 66 -3.71 13.76 -5.31
N ILE A 67 -4.53 13.15 -4.45
CA ILE A 67 -4.23 13.00 -3.04
C ILE A 67 -2.98 12.13 -2.90
N VAL A 68 -1.95 12.65 -2.24
CA VAL A 68 -0.67 11.95 -2.04
C VAL A 68 -0.50 11.49 -0.59
N ASP A 69 -1.08 12.23 0.35
CA ASP A 69 -1.13 11.87 1.74
C ASP A 69 -2.45 12.32 2.38
N VAL A 70 -2.81 11.67 3.48
CA VAL A 70 -3.90 12.05 4.38
C VAL A 70 -3.34 12.09 5.79
N LYS A 71 -3.45 13.23 6.45
CA LYS A 71 -2.97 13.42 7.83
C LYS A 71 -4.14 13.33 8.78
N PHE A 72 -3.93 12.63 9.89
CA PHE A 72 -4.94 12.48 10.92
C PHE A 72 -4.31 12.59 12.30
N THR A 73 -5.09 13.01 13.29
CA THR A 73 -4.69 13.01 14.70
C THR A 73 -5.74 12.25 15.51
N VAL A 74 -5.32 11.28 16.31
CA VAL A 74 -6.18 10.46 17.18
C VAL A 74 -5.71 10.48 18.62
N TYR A 75 -6.62 10.19 19.53
CA TYR A 75 -6.37 10.14 20.96
C TYR A 75 -6.59 8.70 21.48
N PRO A 76 -5.52 7.93 21.77
CA PRO A 76 -5.64 6.67 22.50
C PRO A 76 -5.88 6.95 23.99
N GLU A 77 -6.81 6.22 24.61
CA GLU A 77 -7.15 6.47 26.00
C GLU A 77 -6.08 6.00 27.00
N LYS A 78 -6.22 6.43 28.26
CA LYS A 78 -5.50 5.93 29.45
C LYS A 78 -3.96 5.91 29.36
N ARG A 79 -3.39 6.81 28.58
CA ARG A 79 -1.93 7.00 28.47
C ARG A 79 -1.34 7.61 29.75
N GLU A 80 -0.16 7.15 30.15
CA GLU A 80 0.63 7.70 31.24
C GLU A 80 2.05 8.03 30.76
N PRO A 81 2.45 9.32 30.69
CA PRO A 81 1.67 10.51 31.01
C PRO A 81 0.55 10.79 30.00
N ALA A 82 -0.51 11.47 30.43
CA ALA A 82 -1.67 11.75 29.58
C ALA A 82 -1.39 12.72 28.40
N ILE A 83 -0.29 13.48 28.44
CA ILE A 83 0.09 14.44 27.40
C ILE A 83 1.44 14.03 26.83
N GLY A 84 1.54 14.01 25.50
CA GLY A 84 2.78 13.66 24.81
C GLY A 84 3.08 12.15 24.78
N ASN A 85 2.09 11.31 25.07
CA ASN A 85 2.19 9.85 24.99
C ASN A 85 1.09 9.21 24.11
N TRP A 86 0.65 9.90 23.07
CA TRP A 86 -0.43 9.40 22.18
C TRP A 86 0.11 8.59 20.99
N ALA A 87 1.41 8.28 20.99
CA ALA A 87 2.02 7.46 19.96
C ALA A 87 1.39 6.06 19.97
N THR A 88 1.04 5.57 18.79
CA THR A 88 0.50 4.23 18.57
C THR A 88 0.83 3.77 17.15
N ILE A 89 0.68 2.48 16.90
CA ILE A 89 0.56 1.94 15.55
C ILE A 89 -0.93 1.82 15.26
N ALA A 90 -1.41 2.42 14.17
CA ALA A 90 -2.82 2.46 13.81
C ALA A 90 -3.08 1.78 12.46
N ASP A 91 -4.16 1.03 12.39
CA ASP A 91 -4.80 0.66 11.13
C ASP A 91 -5.89 1.68 10.82
N VAL A 92 -5.91 2.14 9.57
CA VAL A 92 -6.81 3.18 9.08
C VAL A 92 -7.61 2.59 7.92
N ARG A 93 -8.94 2.61 8.03
CA ARG A 93 -9.84 2.33 6.90
C ARG A 93 -10.61 3.59 6.57
N LEU A 94 -10.47 4.03 5.31
CA LEU A 94 -11.26 5.10 4.74
C LEU A 94 -12.40 4.47 3.94
N GLN A 95 -13.64 4.80 4.29
CA GLN A 95 -14.83 4.39 3.57
C GLN A 95 -15.46 5.61 2.91
N ASP A 96 -15.69 5.56 1.61
CA ASP A 96 -16.43 6.63 0.92
C ASP A 96 -17.84 6.75 1.52
N CYS A 97 -18.26 7.94 1.91
CA CYS A 97 -19.55 8.15 2.57
C CYS A 97 -20.76 7.98 1.65
N ASN A 98 -20.54 8.01 0.33
CA ASN A 98 -21.59 7.91 -0.69
C ASN A 98 -21.66 6.52 -1.33
N ASN A 99 -20.67 5.65 -1.11
CA ASN A 99 -20.65 4.29 -1.65
C ASN A 99 -19.99 3.31 -0.65
N SER A 100 -19.66 2.10 -1.09
CA SER A 100 -19.06 1.08 -0.20
C SER A 100 -17.58 0.80 -0.51
N ASN A 101 -16.92 1.71 -1.23
CA ASN A 101 -15.49 1.60 -1.50
C ASN A 101 -14.71 1.83 -0.21
N ASN A 102 -13.81 0.90 0.08
CA ASN A 102 -12.98 0.93 1.28
C ASN A 102 -11.51 0.92 0.88
N PHE A 103 -10.72 1.76 1.55
CA PHE A 103 -9.29 1.85 1.42
C PHE A 103 -8.66 1.58 2.78
N THR A 104 -7.92 0.49 2.90
CA THR A 104 -7.30 0.09 4.17
C THR A 104 -5.80 0.30 4.12
N TYR A 105 -5.28 0.92 5.18
CA TYR A 105 -3.87 1.21 5.38
C TYR A 105 -3.48 0.71 6.76
N ASN A 106 -2.53 -0.22 6.83
CA ASN A 106 -2.15 -0.86 8.08
C ASN A 106 -0.83 -0.29 8.59
N ALA A 107 -0.61 -0.43 9.89
CA ALA A 107 0.66 -0.12 10.55
C ALA A 107 1.14 1.34 10.36
N ILE A 108 0.21 2.29 10.42
CA ILE A 108 0.53 3.72 10.40
C ILE A 108 1.05 4.14 11.77
N VAL A 109 2.31 4.53 11.84
CA VAL A 109 2.93 5.01 13.08
C VAL A 109 2.47 6.44 13.35
N THR A 110 1.93 6.70 14.54
CA THR A 110 1.63 8.05 15.03
C THR A 110 2.72 8.56 15.96
N ASN A 111 2.87 9.89 16.04
CA ASN A 111 3.83 10.53 16.93
C ASN A 111 3.27 10.73 18.36
N SER A 112 4.02 11.40 19.24
CA SER A 112 3.64 11.65 20.64
C SER A 112 2.36 12.45 20.85
N ILE A 113 1.86 13.15 19.84
CA ILE A 113 0.57 13.86 19.85
C ILE A 113 -0.51 13.12 19.06
N GLY A 114 -0.28 11.85 18.70
CA GLY A 114 -1.27 11.01 18.04
C GLY A 114 -1.44 11.29 16.56
N LYS A 115 -0.55 12.11 15.97
CA LYS A 115 -0.60 12.45 14.55
C LYS A 115 0.04 11.38 13.68
N GLY A 116 -0.70 10.88 12.70
CA GLY A 116 -0.27 9.93 11.67
C GLY A 116 -0.34 10.52 10.26
N THR A 117 0.28 9.85 9.30
CA THR A 117 0.20 10.21 7.88
C THR A 117 0.04 8.94 7.05
N VAL A 118 -1.08 8.83 6.36
CA VAL A 118 -1.32 7.77 5.37
C VAL A 118 -0.72 8.21 4.05
N VAL A 119 0.22 7.44 3.50
CA VAL A 119 0.77 7.69 2.17
C VAL A 119 -0.06 6.96 1.12
N ILE A 120 -0.62 7.70 0.17
CA ILE A 120 -1.51 7.15 -0.86
C ILE A 120 -0.65 6.65 -2.04
N PRO A 121 -0.67 5.34 -2.35
CA PRO A 121 0.13 4.79 -3.43
C PRO A 121 -0.39 5.26 -4.80
N SER A 122 0.52 5.62 -5.70
CA SER A 122 0.14 6.06 -7.06
C SER A 122 -0.57 4.97 -7.88
N SER A 123 -0.38 3.70 -7.52
CA SER A 123 -1.03 2.56 -8.17
C SER A 123 -2.49 2.36 -7.77
N ASN A 124 -2.91 2.95 -6.65
CA ASN A 124 -4.29 2.91 -6.16
C ASN A 124 -4.63 4.29 -5.56
N PRO A 125 -4.81 5.32 -6.41
CA PRO A 125 -5.06 6.67 -5.94
C PRO A 125 -6.39 6.74 -5.20
N LEU A 126 -6.43 7.51 -4.13
CA LEU A 126 -7.66 7.86 -3.43
C LEU A 126 -8.35 9.00 -4.19
N PRO A 127 -9.57 8.80 -4.72
CA PRO A 127 -10.33 9.87 -5.36
C PRO A 127 -10.70 10.97 -4.35
N GLU A 128 -10.87 12.21 -4.83
CA GLU A 128 -11.48 13.26 -4.01
C GLU A 128 -12.93 12.89 -3.64
N GLY A 129 -13.36 13.24 -2.44
CA GLY A 129 -14.69 12.91 -1.94
C GLY A 129 -14.80 12.95 -0.42
N ASP A 130 -15.96 12.60 0.11
CA ASP A 130 -16.21 12.52 1.54
C ASP A 130 -15.93 11.10 2.05
N TYR A 131 -15.08 10.99 3.07
CA TYR A 131 -14.68 9.70 3.62
C TYR A 131 -14.90 9.64 5.13
N ARG A 132 -15.44 8.51 5.56
CA ARG A 132 -15.55 8.09 6.95
C ARG A 132 -14.26 7.40 7.36
N PHE A 133 -13.75 7.76 8.53
CA PHE A 133 -12.53 7.17 9.08
C PHE A 133 -12.91 6.08 10.07
N PHE A 134 -12.29 4.91 9.93
CA PHE A 134 -12.26 3.89 10.95
C PHE A 134 -10.82 3.70 11.39
N ILE A 135 -10.54 3.95 12.66
CA ILE A 135 -9.19 3.87 13.20
C ILE A 135 -9.15 2.79 14.27
N ARG A 136 -8.17 1.91 14.18
CA ARG A 136 -7.86 0.95 15.22
C ARG A 136 -6.40 1.11 15.63
N GLY A 137 -6.17 1.53 16.87
CA GLY A 137 -4.84 1.50 17.47
C GLY A 137 -4.44 0.08 17.85
N PHE A 138 -3.14 -0.21 17.94
CA PHE A 138 -2.67 -1.44 18.57
C PHE A 138 -3.22 -1.53 19.99
N SER A 139 -3.86 -2.66 20.30
CA SER A 139 -4.54 -2.90 21.58
C SER A 139 -5.77 -2.04 21.87
N HIS A 140 -6.28 -1.36 20.85
CA HIS A 140 -7.49 -0.59 20.95
C HIS A 140 -8.58 -1.19 20.08
N LEU A 141 -9.82 -0.97 20.47
CA LEU A 141 -10.99 -1.23 19.67
C LEU A 141 -10.99 -0.33 18.42
N ASN A 142 -11.68 -0.78 17.38
CA ASN A 142 -11.97 0.04 16.21
C ASN A 142 -12.95 1.16 16.58
N GLU A 143 -12.67 2.37 16.11
CA GLU A 143 -13.53 3.53 16.32
C GLU A 143 -13.95 4.12 14.96
N GLU A 144 -15.24 4.40 14.81
CA GLU A 144 -15.81 5.12 13.65
C GLU A 144 -15.82 6.62 13.92
N PHE A 145 -15.32 7.42 12.99
CA PHE A 145 -15.38 8.89 13.01
C PHE A 145 -16.28 9.42 11.90
N ASN A 146 -16.56 10.73 11.90
CA ASN A 146 -17.44 11.36 10.92
C ASN A 146 -16.89 11.33 9.48
N CYS A 147 -17.72 11.78 8.54
CA CYS A 147 -17.33 12.01 7.16
C CYS A 147 -16.52 13.30 7.04
N TYR A 148 -15.36 13.22 6.38
CA TYR A 148 -14.48 14.35 6.08
C TYR A 148 -14.23 14.44 4.58
N THR A 149 -14.29 15.65 4.04
CA THR A 149 -13.92 15.90 2.64
C THR A 149 -12.41 15.78 2.47
N LEU A 150 -11.97 14.85 1.64
CA LEU A 150 -10.59 14.68 1.22
C LEU A 150 -10.43 15.19 -0.21
N ASP A 151 -9.50 16.12 -0.39
CA ASP A 151 -9.16 16.71 -1.67
C ASP A 151 -7.64 16.72 -1.89
N THR A 152 -7.22 17.20 -3.07
CA THR A 152 -5.82 17.30 -3.47
C THR A 152 -4.95 18.23 -2.62
N ILE A 153 -5.53 19.01 -1.69
CA ILE A 153 -4.78 19.92 -0.79
C ILE A 153 -4.20 19.14 0.41
N GLY A 154 -4.72 17.95 0.72
CA GLY A 154 -4.22 17.09 1.78
C GLY A 154 -4.58 17.63 3.17
N PRO A 155 -5.87 17.59 3.57
CA PRO A 155 -6.31 18.17 4.83
C PRO A 155 -5.68 17.45 6.03
N ASP A 156 -5.45 18.23 7.09
CA ASP A 156 -5.04 17.72 8.40
C ASP A 156 -6.31 17.49 9.23
N ILE A 157 -6.72 16.23 9.35
CA ILE A 157 -7.96 15.86 10.02
C ILE A 157 -7.69 15.61 11.50
N ASP A 158 -8.15 16.52 12.35
CA ASP A 158 -8.06 16.36 13.79
C ASP A 158 -9.30 15.63 14.34
N LEU A 159 -9.20 14.30 14.45
CA LEU A 159 -10.28 13.45 14.93
C LEU A 159 -10.53 13.59 16.44
N THR A 160 -9.57 14.19 17.18
CA THR A 160 -9.72 14.45 18.62
C THR A 160 -10.82 15.48 18.90
N LEU A 161 -11.16 16.32 17.92
CA LEU A 161 -12.24 17.31 18.02
C LEU A 161 -13.63 16.66 18.13
N GLU A 162 -13.77 15.39 17.77
CA GLU A 162 -15.01 14.63 18.00
C GLU A 162 -15.21 14.21 19.46
N GLY A 163 -14.18 14.33 20.31
CA GLY A 163 -14.22 13.90 21.70
C GLY A 163 -14.29 12.38 21.88
N LYS A 164 -13.93 11.63 20.83
CA LYS A 164 -13.82 10.17 20.83
C LYS A 164 -12.40 9.75 21.15
N GLU A 165 -12.27 8.71 21.97
CA GLU A 165 -11.00 8.11 22.36
C GLU A 165 -10.92 6.71 21.76
N LEU A 166 -9.74 6.28 21.29
CA LEU A 166 -9.55 4.87 20.95
C LEU A 166 -9.55 4.09 22.25
N LEU A 167 -10.48 3.16 22.42
CA LEU A 167 -10.67 2.42 23.66
C LEU A 167 -9.68 1.26 23.78
N ALA A 168 -8.90 1.20 24.85
CA ALA A 168 -7.86 0.20 25.08
C ALA A 168 -8.43 -1.11 25.65
N GLY A 169 -7.79 -2.23 25.32
CA GLY A 169 -8.04 -3.53 25.95
C GLY A 169 -8.01 -4.73 25.01
N GLU A 170 -8.02 -4.53 23.69
CA GLU A 170 -8.06 -5.59 22.68
C GLU A 170 -6.65 -6.10 22.34
N VAL A 171 -5.99 -6.75 23.31
CA VAL A 171 -4.57 -7.15 23.18
C VAL A 171 -4.36 -8.49 22.49
N SER A 172 -5.41 -9.26 22.21
CA SER A 172 -5.28 -10.59 21.61
C SER A 172 -4.69 -10.54 20.18
N ASN A 173 -4.09 -11.65 19.74
CA ASN A 173 -3.46 -11.73 18.41
C ASN A 173 -4.47 -11.67 17.25
N SER A 174 -5.74 -11.97 17.54
CA SER A 174 -6.83 -11.93 16.57
C SER A 174 -7.83 -10.89 17.04
N TYR A 175 -7.83 -9.74 16.38
CA TYR A 175 -8.77 -8.67 16.69
C TYR A 175 -10.20 -9.10 16.33
N ASP A 176 -11.09 -9.12 17.32
CA ASP A 176 -12.54 -9.41 17.22
C ASP A 176 -13.42 -8.17 17.50
N ASN A 177 -12.79 -7.01 17.71
CA ASN A 177 -13.39 -5.73 18.09
C ASN A 177 -14.18 -5.81 19.40
N TYR A 178 -13.77 -6.68 20.33
CA TYR A 178 -14.46 -6.90 21.60
C TYR A 178 -13.52 -7.26 22.76
N VAL A 179 -13.44 -6.41 23.79
CA VAL A 179 -12.59 -6.68 24.95
C VAL A 179 -13.21 -7.76 25.83
N ASN A 180 -12.57 -8.92 25.93
CA ASN A 180 -13.07 -10.06 26.67
C ASN A 180 -11.99 -10.81 27.47
N SER A 181 -12.36 -11.97 28.05
CA SER A 181 -11.46 -12.76 28.90
C SER A 181 -10.26 -13.34 28.14
N LEU A 182 -10.35 -13.49 26.82
CA LEU A 182 -9.22 -13.90 25.99
C LEU A 182 -8.14 -12.81 26.00
N ASP A 183 -8.51 -11.55 25.81
CA ASP A 183 -7.58 -10.42 25.88
C ASP A 183 -6.94 -10.32 27.26
N MET A 184 -7.73 -10.54 28.32
CA MET A 184 -7.20 -10.57 29.70
C MET A 184 -6.16 -11.65 29.90
N SER A 185 -6.40 -12.85 29.36
CA SER A 185 -5.44 -13.95 29.48
C SER A 185 -4.09 -13.62 28.81
N VAL A 186 -4.13 -12.88 27.70
CA VAL A 186 -2.93 -12.41 27.00
C VAL A 186 -2.19 -11.38 27.84
N LEU A 187 -2.88 -10.36 28.38
CA LEU A 187 -2.26 -9.34 29.23
C LEU A 187 -1.63 -9.96 30.49
N ILE A 188 -2.34 -10.88 31.17
CA ILE A 188 -1.81 -11.61 32.34
C ILE A 188 -0.52 -12.36 31.99
N GLY A 189 -0.47 -13.00 30.81
CA GLY A 189 0.72 -13.69 30.32
C GLY A 189 1.91 -12.75 30.01
N LYS A 190 1.68 -11.43 30.01
CA LYS A 190 2.66 -10.39 29.70
C LYS A 190 3.00 -9.49 30.88
N LEU A 191 2.42 -9.72 32.06
CA LEU A 191 2.76 -8.97 33.27
C LEU A 191 4.27 -8.94 33.52
N PHE A 192 4.78 -7.78 33.90
CA PHE A 192 6.20 -7.48 34.15
C PHE A 192 7.10 -7.61 32.92
N THR A 193 6.54 -7.47 31.72
CA THR A 193 7.31 -7.39 30.47
C THR A 193 7.17 -6.00 29.85
N ASN A 194 8.02 -5.69 28.86
CA ASN A 194 7.95 -4.44 28.11
C ASN A 194 7.24 -4.67 26.76
N ASP A 195 6.19 -5.50 26.76
CA ASP A 195 5.44 -5.81 25.55
C ASP A 195 4.60 -4.59 25.14
N TYR A 196 5.04 -3.90 24.08
CA TYR A 196 4.41 -2.68 23.58
C TYR A 196 2.89 -2.81 23.37
N LYS A 197 2.42 -3.99 22.96
CA LYS A 197 1.00 -4.23 22.71
C LYS A 197 0.26 -4.35 24.04
N SER A 198 0.74 -5.13 24.99
CA SER A 198 0.06 -5.30 26.28
C SER A 198 0.25 -4.13 27.26
N ASP A 199 1.20 -3.21 26.99
CA ASP A 199 1.43 -1.97 27.72
C ASP A 199 0.40 -0.91 27.26
N LEU A 200 -0.78 -0.93 27.86
CA LEU A 200 -1.91 -0.09 27.47
C LEU A 200 -1.69 1.39 27.81
N ASN A 201 -1.07 1.68 28.96
CA ASN A 201 -0.77 3.05 29.37
C ASN A 201 0.54 3.59 28.75
N GLN A 202 1.35 2.75 28.10
CA GLN A 202 2.62 3.09 27.47
C GLN A 202 3.64 3.66 28.46
N ASP A 203 3.70 3.08 29.66
CA ASP A 203 4.66 3.44 30.71
C ASP A 203 5.95 2.59 30.65
N THR A 204 6.09 1.76 29.63
CA THR A 204 7.18 0.80 29.32
C THR A 204 7.12 -0.53 30.06
N LEU A 205 6.16 -0.75 30.97
CA LEU A 205 6.05 -1.97 31.76
C LEU A 205 4.60 -2.42 31.94
N VAL A 206 4.26 -3.58 31.39
CA VAL A 206 2.94 -4.19 31.60
C VAL A 206 2.73 -4.52 33.06
N ASN A 207 1.79 -3.86 33.73
CA ASN A 207 1.57 -3.97 35.16
C ASN A 207 0.07 -3.89 35.55
N GLY A 208 -0.20 -3.66 36.83
CA GLY A 208 -1.57 -3.59 37.36
C GLY A 208 -2.39 -2.43 36.80
N LEU A 209 -1.74 -1.37 36.31
CA LEU A 209 -2.38 -0.23 35.65
C LEU A 209 -2.98 -0.66 34.31
N ASP A 210 -2.23 -1.40 33.48
CA ASP A 210 -2.74 -1.94 32.21
C ASP A 210 -3.89 -2.91 32.44
N PHE A 211 -3.76 -3.78 33.44
CA PHE A 211 -4.84 -4.69 33.79
C PHE A 211 -6.10 -3.92 34.26
N GLY A 212 -5.92 -2.84 35.02
CA GLY A 212 -6.99 -1.93 35.41
C GLY A 212 -7.66 -1.27 34.22
N ASN A 213 -6.88 -0.80 33.24
CA ASN A 213 -7.37 -0.21 31.99
C ASN A 213 -8.18 -1.23 31.18
N GLN A 214 -7.70 -2.47 31.08
CA GLN A 214 -8.43 -3.52 30.38
C GLN A 214 -9.73 -3.92 31.09
N ILE A 215 -9.75 -3.98 32.43
CA ILE A 215 -10.96 -4.23 33.21
C ILE A 215 -11.98 -3.10 32.99
N TYR A 216 -11.52 -1.85 32.93
CA TYR A 216 -12.39 -0.69 32.70
C TYR A 216 -13.22 -0.81 31.42
N ASN A 217 -12.64 -1.41 30.37
CA ASN A 217 -13.31 -1.65 29.09
C ASN A 217 -13.79 -3.08 28.88
N LEU A 218 -13.82 -3.91 29.93
CA LEU A 218 -14.28 -5.29 29.78
C LEU A 218 -15.72 -5.32 29.26
N PHE A 219 -15.96 -6.13 28.24
CA PHE A 219 -17.24 -6.26 27.52
C PHE A 219 -17.65 -5.03 26.69
N LYS A 220 -16.70 -4.14 26.36
CA LYS A 220 -16.91 -3.10 25.34
C LYS A 220 -16.66 -3.67 23.94
N ASN A 221 -17.52 -3.29 23.01
CA ASN A 221 -17.33 -3.50 21.58
C ASN A 221 -16.87 -2.18 20.97
N GLY A 222 -16.07 -2.25 19.91
CA GLY A 222 -15.82 -1.09 19.06
C GLY A 222 -16.94 -0.87 18.03
N ASP A 223 -16.70 0.13 17.19
CA ASP A 223 -17.68 0.79 16.32
C ASP A 223 -17.69 0.29 14.87
#